data_AF-A0A9D6WHP1-F1
#
_entry.id   AF-A0A9D6WHP1-F1
#
_cell.length_a   1.000
_cell.length_b   1.000
_cell.length_c   1.000
_cell.angle_alpha   90.00
_cell.angle_beta   90.00
_cell.angle_gamma   90.00
#
_symmetry.space_group_name_H-M   'P 1'
#
loop_
_entity.id
_entity.type
_entity.pdbx_description
1 polymer ?
#
loop_
_entity_poly.entity_id
_entity_poly.type
_entity_poly.pdbx_seq_one_letter_code
_entity_poly.pdbx_strand_id
1 'polypeptide(L)'
;MKEEANIWVTQAKEHYDDAHYLYDGSRYSMAVYCCHQALEKILKACLVQFKNVLPPKIHKLDTLAQQTKLDMPSEWIADLAEITRHYWRVRYPDFRQYVYTSKDAVDPTMNKTKEIYLWILTRLNQP
;
A
#
# COMPACT_ATOMS: atom_id res chain seq x y z
N MET A 1 20.43 2.48 2.79
CA MET A 1 19.13 3.20 2.89
C MET A 1 19.31 4.44 3.76
N LYS A 2 18.69 5.57 3.40
CA LYS A 2 18.70 6.80 4.21
C LYS A 2 17.86 6.64 5.47
N GLU A 3 18.25 7.32 6.55
CA GLU A 3 17.54 7.24 7.83
C GLU A 3 16.10 7.77 7.72
N GLU A 4 15.90 8.86 6.98
CA GLU A 4 14.58 9.44 6.74
C GLU A 4 13.68 8.49 5.94
N ALA A 5 14.24 7.73 5.00
CA ALA A 5 13.50 6.71 4.25
C ALA A 5 13.14 5.52 5.14
N ASN A 6 14.02 5.14 6.07
CA ASN A 6 13.80 4.02 6.98
C ASN A 6 12.58 4.23 7.89
N ILE A 7 12.32 5.46 8.33
CA ILE A 7 11.10 5.80 9.10
C ILE A 7 9.83 5.42 8.34
N TRP A 8 9.80 5.68 7.03
CA TRP A 8 8.67 5.30 6.17
C TRP A 8 8.60 3.79 5.94
N VAL A 9 9.74 3.11 5.77
CA VAL A 9 9.79 1.65 5.62
C VAL A 9 9.27 0.94 6.87
N THR A 10 9.65 1.40 8.06
CA THR A 10 9.16 0.84 9.34
C THR A 10 7.64 0.95 9.44
N GLN A 11 7.06 2.13 9.21
CA GLN A 11 5.60 2.30 9.22
C GLN A 11 4.91 1.47 8.12
N ALA A 12 5.55 1.35 6.94
CA ALA A 12 5.02 0.50 5.88
C ALA A 12 4.95 -0.96 6.31
N LYS A 13 5.96 -1.44 7.03
CA LYS A 13 6.01 -2.80 7.57
C LYS A 13 4.95 -3.01 8.64
N GLU A 14 4.79 -2.08 9.58
CA GLU A 14 3.75 -2.16 10.62
C GLU A 14 2.36 -2.33 9.99
N HIS A 15 2.01 -1.47 9.02
CA HIS A 15 0.74 -1.59 8.31
C HIS A 15 0.61 -2.85 7.46
N TYR A 16 1.71 -3.35 6.89
CA TYR A 16 1.70 -4.60 6.15
C TYR A 16 1.40 -5.79 7.07
N ASP A 17 2.03 -5.84 8.24
CA ASP A 17 1.80 -6.89 9.24
C ASP A 17 0.37 -6.79 9.82
N ASP A 18 -0.10 -5.57 10.12
CA ASP A 18 -1.47 -5.32 10.57
C ASP A 18 -2.50 -5.81 9.54
N ALA A 19 -2.24 -5.61 8.24
CA ALA A 19 -3.14 -6.06 7.19
C ALA A 19 -3.34 -7.58 7.23
N HIS A 20 -2.27 -8.36 7.41
CA HIS A 20 -2.34 -9.82 7.54
C HIS A 20 -3.03 -10.24 8.82
N TYR A 21 -2.68 -9.64 9.96
CA TYR A 21 -3.32 -9.92 11.25
C TYR A 21 -4.84 -9.68 11.19
N LEU A 22 -5.26 -8.56 10.61
CA LEU A 22 -6.67 -8.21 10.46
C LEU A 22 -7.40 -9.11 9.47
N TYR A 23 -6.74 -9.51 8.39
CA TYR A 23 -7.28 -10.44 7.41
C TYR A 23 -7.56 -11.82 8.04
N ASP A 24 -6.60 -12.36 8.80
CA ASP A 24 -6.77 -13.63 9.52
C ASP A 24 -7.84 -13.53 10.62
N GLY A 25 -7.93 -12.38 11.28
CA GLY A 25 -8.99 -12.06 12.25
C GLY A 25 -10.36 -11.75 11.65
N SER A 26 -10.57 -11.96 10.34
CA SER A 26 -11.83 -11.66 9.63
C SER A 26 -12.28 -10.19 9.70
N ARG A 27 -11.33 -9.26 9.92
CA ARG A 27 -11.55 -7.80 9.94
C ARG A 27 -11.20 -7.20 8.58
N TYR A 28 -11.79 -7.73 7.52
CA TYR A 28 -11.38 -7.50 6.12
C TYR A 28 -11.37 -6.03 5.68
N SER A 29 -12.37 -5.24 6.05
CA SER A 29 -12.38 -3.79 5.74
C SER A 29 -11.17 -3.06 6.32
N MET A 30 -10.73 -3.42 7.52
CA MET A 30 -9.54 -2.84 8.13
C MET A 30 -8.26 -3.41 7.53
N ALA A 31 -8.25 -4.69 7.13
CA ALA A 31 -7.13 -5.26 6.38
C ALA A 31 -6.87 -4.49 5.09
N VAL A 32 -7.92 -4.21 4.30
CA VAL A 32 -7.86 -3.42 3.07
C VAL A 32 -7.40 -1.98 3.33
N TYR A 33 -7.82 -1.37 4.44
CA TYR A 33 -7.31 -0.07 4.87
C TYR A 33 -5.79 -0.12 5.12
N CYS A 34 -5.31 -1.13 5.84
CA CYS A 34 -3.89 -1.31 6.14
C CYS A 34 -3.07 -1.64 4.88
N CYS A 35 -3.62 -2.40 3.92
CA CYS A 35 -2.99 -2.62 2.61
C CYS A 35 -2.63 -1.31 1.90
N HIS A 36 -3.59 -0.37 1.83
CA HIS A 36 -3.37 0.94 1.24
C HIS A 36 -2.29 1.71 2.00
N GLN A 37 -2.35 1.75 3.34
CA GLN A 37 -1.36 2.45 4.14
C GLN A 37 0.04 1.88 3.94
N ALA A 38 0.21 0.56 3.93
CA ALA A 38 1.49 -0.09 3.67
C ALA A 38 2.10 0.35 2.32
N LEU A 39 1.30 0.32 1.25
CA LEU A 39 1.73 0.77 -0.07
C LEU A 39 2.02 2.26 -0.13
N GLU A 40 1.23 3.10 0.53
CA GLU A 40 1.48 4.54 0.60
C GLU A 40 2.83 4.82 1.25
N LYS A 41 3.09 4.23 2.42
CA LYS A 41 4.33 4.48 3.17
C LYS A 41 5.55 3.97 2.41
N ILE A 42 5.48 2.79 1.80
CA ILE A 42 6.64 2.25 1.07
C ILE A 42 6.93 3.05 -0.22
N LEU A 43 5.90 3.54 -0.93
CA LEU A 43 6.08 4.44 -2.06
C LEU A 43 6.69 5.79 -1.63
N LYS A 44 6.26 6.33 -0.49
CA LYS A 44 6.85 7.54 0.09
C LYS A 44 8.30 7.31 0.50
N ALA A 45 8.65 6.13 1.03
CA ALA A 45 10.03 5.75 1.28
C ALA A 45 10.89 5.82 0.01
N CYS A 46 10.37 5.36 -1.14
CA CYS A 46 11.07 5.46 -2.43
C CYS A 46 11.32 6.92 -2.85
N LEU A 47 10.37 7.83 -2.62
CA LEU A 47 10.56 9.26 -2.92
C LEU A 47 11.69 9.86 -2.08
N VAL A 48 11.78 9.50 -0.81
CA VAL A 48 12.89 9.95 0.06
C VAL A 48 14.21 9.33 -0.39
N GLN A 49 14.22 8.00 -0.57
CA GLN A 49 15.42 7.24 -0.90
C GLN A 49 16.02 7.66 -2.25
N PHE A 50 15.22 7.62 -3.32
CA PHE A 50 15.73 7.78 -4.69
C PHE A 50 15.66 9.21 -5.22
N LYS A 51 14.76 10.03 -4.71
CA LYS A 51 14.60 11.42 -5.19
C LYS A 51 15.06 12.49 -4.19
N ASN A 52 15.31 12.11 -2.94
CA ASN A 52 15.68 13.06 -1.89
C ASN A 52 14.65 14.20 -1.72
N VAL A 53 13.36 13.89 -1.88
CA VAL A 53 12.27 14.86 -1.74
C VAL A 53 11.39 14.52 -0.55
N LEU A 54 10.84 15.56 0.08
CA LEU A 54 9.78 15.39 1.08
C LEU A 54 8.55 14.80 0.37
N PRO A 55 8.02 13.64 0.81
CA PRO A 55 6.88 13.03 0.13
C PRO A 55 5.63 13.92 0.22
N PRO A 56 4.86 14.05 -0.86
CA PRO A 56 3.65 14.87 -0.84
C PRO A 56 2.58 14.27 0.10
N LYS A 57 1.77 15.16 0.68
CA LYS A 57 0.64 14.79 1.56
C LYS A 57 -0.59 14.36 0.72
N ILE A 58 -0.41 13.34 -0.11
CA ILE A 58 -1.46 12.71 -0.90
C ILE A 58 -1.58 11.22 -0.55
N HIS A 59 -2.71 10.64 -0.93
CA HIS A 59 -3.07 9.23 -0.69
C HIS A 59 -3.28 8.44 -1.99
N LYS A 60 -3.10 9.07 -3.15
CA LYS A 60 -3.26 8.43 -4.47
C LYS A 60 -2.03 7.59 -4.80
N LEU A 61 -2.16 6.27 -4.70
CA LEU A 61 -1.03 5.36 -4.83
C LEU A 61 -0.45 5.34 -6.25
N ASP A 62 -1.29 5.40 -7.27
CA ASP A 62 -0.94 5.53 -8.68
C ASP A 62 -0.09 6.79 -8.93
N THR A 63 -0.52 7.92 -8.36
CA THR A 63 0.22 9.19 -8.46
C THR A 63 1.57 9.10 -7.74
N LEU A 64 1.62 8.50 -6.55
CA LEU A 64 2.87 8.30 -5.80
C LEU A 64 3.83 7.38 -6.58
N ALA A 65 3.33 6.28 -7.15
CA ALA A 65 4.13 5.34 -7.94
C ALA A 65 4.78 6.02 -9.15
N GLN A 66 4.02 6.80 -9.93
CA GLN A 66 4.55 7.57 -11.05
C GLN A 66 5.65 8.55 -10.60
N GLN A 67 5.53 9.13 -9.41
CA GLN A 67 6.55 10.02 -8.87
C GLN A 67 7.82 9.29 -8.45
N THR A 68 7.79 8.00 -8.12
CA THR A 68 9.00 7.24 -7.73
C THR A 68 9.98 7.03 -8.88
N LYS A 69 9.52 7.09 -10.14
CA LYS A 69 10.26 6.68 -11.35
C LYS A 69 10.74 5.22 -11.33
N LEU A 70 10.16 4.38 -10.47
CA LEU A 70 10.37 2.94 -10.54
C LEU A 70 9.70 2.40 -11.80
N ASP A 71 10.39 1.49 -12.49
CA ASP A 71 9.87 0.80 -13.68
C ASP A 71 8.88 -0.29 -13.26
N MET A 72 7.67 0.13 -12.86
CA MET A 72 6.58 -0.75 -12.47
C MET A 72 5.75 -1.16 -13.69
N PRO A 73 5.26 -2.41 -13.74
CA PRO A 73 4.30 -2.83 -14.75
C PRO A 73 3.07 -1.91 -14.79
N SER A 74 2.55 -1.64 -15.99
CA SER A 74 1.37 -0.78 -16.15
C SER A 74 0.14 -1.34 -15.45
N GLU A 75 -0.02 -2.66 -15.37
CA GLU A 75 -1.10 -3.28 -14.60
C GLU A 75 -1.06 -2.88 -13.12
N TRP A 76 0.13 -2.75 -12.53
CA TRP A 76 0.26 -2.39 -11.12
C TRP A 76 -0.14 -0.95 -10.86
N ILE A 77 0.03 -0.05 -11.83
CA ILE A 77 -0.47 1.32 -11.70
C ILE A 77 -2.01 1.34 -11.64
N ALA A 78 -2.67 0.50 -12.45
CA ALA A 78 -4.13 0.35 -12.40
C ALA A 78 -4.58 -0.29 -11.08
N ASP A 79 -3.87 -1.31 -10.60
CA ASP A 79 -4.11 -1.95 -9.31
C ASP A 79 -3.99 -0.95 -8.14
N LEU A 80 -2.96 -0.11 -8.14
CA LEU A 80 -2.76 0.93 -7.12
C LEU A 80 -3.89 1.95 -7.11
N ALA A 81 -4.45 2.29 -8.27
CA ALA A 81 -5.63 3.14 -8.38
C ALA A 81 -6.87 2.44 -7.78
N GLU A 82 -7.08 1.14 -8.03
CA GLU A 82 -8.18 0.37 -7.42
C GLU A 82 -8.04 0.27 -5.90
N ILE A 83 -6.85 -0.04 -5.40
CA ILE A 83 -6.58 -0.09 -3.95
C ILE A 83 -6.84 1.28 -3.30
N THR A 84 -6.47 2.38 -3.99
CA THR A 84 -6.84 3.73 -3.56
C THR A 84 -8.37 3.89 -3.47
N ARG A 85 -9.14 3.41 -4.47
CA ARG A 85 -10.62 3.46 -4.41
C ARG A 85 -11.16 2.67 -3.22
N HIS A 86 -10.64 1.47 -2.95
CA HIS A 86 -11.04 0.67 -1.81
C HIS A 86 -10.75 1.35 -0.47
N TYR A 87 -9.59 2.00 -0.33
CA TYR A 87 -9.26 2.80 0.85
C TYR A 87 -10.30 3.89 1.16
N TRP A 88 -10.85 4.54 0.13
CA TRP A 88 -11.93 5.51 0.34
C TRP A 88 -13.21 4.81 0.80
N ARG A 89 -13.59 3.70 0.14
CA ARG A 89 -14.83 2.94 0.38
C ARG A 89 -14.90 2.30 1.77
N VAL A 90 -13.83 1.67 2.27
CA VAL A 90 -13.84 0.98 3.58
C VAL A 90 -14.17 1.90 4.76
N ARG A 91 -14.06 3.22 4.58
CA ARG A 91 -14.39 4.23 5.60
C ARG A 91 -15.87 4.60 5.64
N TYR A 92 -16.66 4.23 4.62
CA TYR A 92 -18.09 4.52 4.56
C TYR A 92 -18.92 3.27 4.92
N PRO A 93 -19.91 3.37 5.83
CA PRO A 93 -20.68 2.21 6.32
C PRO A 93 -21.39 1.40 5.23
N ASP A 94 -21.90 2.08 4.21
CA ASP A 94 -22.62 1.54 3.04
C ASP A 94 -21.77 0.62 2.17
N PHE A 95 -20.46 0.84 2.09
CA PHE A 95 -19.55 -0.10 1.41
C PHE A 95 -18.96 -1.10 2.40
N ARG A 96 -18.59 -0.63 3.60
CA ARG A 96 -17.93 -1.45 4.62
C ARG A 96 -18.74 -2.68 5.02
N GLN A 97 -20.06 -2.56 5.12
CA GLN A 97 -20.94 -3.63 5.59
C GLN A 97 -21.28 -4.67 4.53
N TYR A 98 -21.09 -4.36 3.24
CA TYR A 98 -21.61 -5.20 2.14
C TYR A 98 -20.55 -5.67 1.16
N VAL A 99 -19.43 -4.95 1.01
CA VAL A 99 -18.40 -5.26 0.00
C VAL A 99 -17.24 -6.06 0.57
N TYR A 100 -16.83 -5.80 1.82
CA TYR A 100 -15.62 -6.36 2.42
C TYR A 100 -15.96 -7.39 3.50
N THR A 101 -16.72 -8.42 3.11
CA THR A 101 -17.37 -9.36 4.03
C THR A 101 -16.80 -10.78 3.99
N SER A 102 -15.98 -11.10 3.00
CA SER A 102 -15.36 -12.42 2.82
C SER A 102 -13.90 -12.30 2.40
N LYS A 103 -13.15 -13.41 2.52
CA LYS A 103 -11.79 -13.54 2.00
C LYS A 103 -11.76 -13.31 0.49
N ASP A 104 -12.60 -14.01 -0.27
CA ASP A 104 -12.69 -13.87 -1.73
C ASP A 104 -12.85 -12.41 -2.18
N ALA A 105 -13.60 -11.60 -1.43
CA ALA A 105 -13.82 -10.19 -1.75
C ALA A 105 -12.57 -9.32 -1.54
N VAL A 106 -11.64 -9.71 -0.65
CA VAL A 106 -10.45 -8.91 -0.31
C VAL A 106 -9.13 -9.54 -0.75
N ASP A 107 -9.13 -10.83 -1.10
CA ASP A 107 -7.97 -11.57 -1.60
C ASP A 107 -7.27 -10.88 -2.77
N PRO A 108 -7.99 -10.32 -3.77
CA PRO A 108 -7.33 -9.57 -4.84
C PRO A 108 -6.49 -8.39 -4.30
N THR A 109 -7.01 -7.65 -3.31
CA THR A 109 -6.30 -6.53 -2.69
C THR A 109 -5.12 -7.01 -1.85
N MET A 110 -5.30 -8.07 -1.06
CA MET A 110 -4.25 -8.64 -0.21
C MET A 110 -3.08 -9.16 -1.06
N ASN A 111 -3.37 -9.97 -2.08
CA ASN A 111 -2.36 -10.57 -2.95
C ASN A 111 -1.59 -9.50 -3.72
N LYS A 112 -2.31 -8.53 -4.31
CA LYS A 112 -1.67 -7.47 -5.07
C LYS A 112 -0.82 -6.56 -4.19
N THR A 113 -1.29 -6.26 -2.99
CA THR A 113 -0.51 -5.53 -1.99
C THR A 113 0.78 -6.24 -1.66
N LYS A 114 0.75 -7.55 -1.40
CA LYS A 114 1.93 -8.36 -1.14
C LYS A 114 2.93 -8.32 -2.29
N GLU A 115 2.46 -8.52 -3.53
CA GLU A 115 3.32 -8.48 -4.73
C GLU A 115 4.06 -7.14 -4.83
N ILE A 116 3.33 -6.03 -4.82
CA ILE A 116 3.89 -4.70 -5.00
C ILE A 116 4.78 -4.32 -3.81
N TYR A 117 4.33 -4.56 -2.58
CA TYR A 117 5.09 -4.22 -1.37
C TYR A 117 6.45 -4.94 -1.35
N LEU A 118 6.47 -6.26 -1.56
CA LEU A 118 7.71 -7.02 -1.56
C LEU A 118 8.64 -6.60 -2.71
N TRP A 119 8.09 -6.35 -3.90
CA TRP A 119 8.86 -5.88 -5.03
C TRP A 119 9.52 -4.51 -4.78
N ILE A 120 8.82 -3.58 -4.12
CA ILE A 120 9.39 -2.29 -3.76
C ILE A 120 10.46 -2.47 -2.67
N LEU A 121 10.18 -3.31 -1.66
CA LEU A 121 11.11 -3.56 -0.56
C LEU A 121 12.45 -4.12 -1.07
N THR A 122 12.42 -5.03 -2.05
CA THR A 122 13.66 -5.56 -2.65
C THR A 122 14.52 -4.47 -3.30
N ARG A 123 13.92 -3.46 -3.93
CA ARG A 123 14.63 -2.32 -4.54
C ARG A 123 15.18 -1.34 -3.52
N LEU A 124 14.49 -1.16 -2.41
CA LEU A 124 14.97 -0.32 -1.30
C LEU A 124 16.17 -0.94 -0.56
N ASN A 125 16.28 -2.27 -0.57
CA ASN A 125 17.36 -3.02 0.07
C ASN A 125 18.56 -3.30 -0.85
N GLN A 126 18.52 -2.88 -2.11
CA GLN A 126 19.69 -2.95 -2.99
C GLN A 126 20.73 -1.88 -2.57
N PRO A 127 22.02 -2.24 -2.55
CA PRO A 127 23.10 -1.33 -2.15
C PRO A 127 23.25 -0.11 -3.07
#